data_AF-R7GPW8-F1
#
_entry.id   AF-R7GPW8-F1
#
_cell.length_a   1.000
_cell.length_b   1.000
_cell.length_c   1.000
_cell.angle_alpha   90.00
_cell.angle_beta   90.00
_cell.angle_gamma   90.00
#
_symmetry.space_group_name_H-M   'P 1'
#
loop_
_entity.id
_entity.type
_entity.pdbx_description
1 polymer ?
#
loop_
_entity_poly.entity_id
_entity_poly.type
_entity_poly.pdbx_seq_one_letter_code
_entity_poly.pdbx_strand_id
1 'polypeptide(L)'
;MNKKIFIVIMSLLVSLTGCGSSKTTSSSPKEKINIKDIVWNVDEGIVDGERCVLLDYTNNTNYTITGFELTFKEKKNITEEEKSKLYSEVKESCGLTDEYKNSSISMYADSNQVVNKKESVPNVHCCYDNYYYVKNINHYKLMKPDIATIKYIDNNKVYTEYYDFSAKKYSLDKETQIANQWSKTELGDKIPKTNAKVVEIIRDDQINFTFKAYGLSRDQFNAYVEECEKRGYNVDLSYVDGFYSANSKEGYNIKAMYDEDDHSITAGINSPKANYE
;
A
#
# COMPACT_ATOMS: atom_id res chain seq x y z
N MET A 1 0.29 6.17 -16.98
CA MET A 1 1.56 6.19 -16.20
C MET A 1 1.40 7.20 -15.07
N ASN A 2 0.72 6.81 -14.00
CA ASN A 2 0.52 7.65 -12.82
C ASN A 2 1.79 7.59 -11.99
N LYS A 3 2.58 8.67 -11.98
CA LYS A 3 3.70 8.84 -11.06
C LYS A 3 3.13 8.91 -9.64
N LYS A 4 3.16 7.82 -8.87
CA LYS A 4 2.89 7.86 -7.42
C LYS A 4 4.08 8.55 -6.76
N ILE A 5 3.88 9.79 -6.30
CA ILE A 5 4.84 10.54 -5.49
C ILE A 5 4.88 9.89 -4.11
N PHE A 6 6.01 9.26 -3.77
CA PHE A 6 6.32 8.91 -2.39
C PHE A 6 6.61 10.19 -1.61
N ILE A 7 5.72 10.56 -0.68
CA ILE A 7 6.00 11.58 0.33
C ILE A 7 6.97 10.96 1.34
N VAL A 8 8.25 11.29 1.21
CA VAL A 8 9.25 11.04 2.26
C VAL A 8 9.03 12.09 3.34
N ILE A 9 8.47 11.70 4.48
CA ILE A 9 8.41 12.55 5.67
C ILE A 9 9.82 12.63 6.26
N MET A 10 10.56 13.66 5.87
CA MET A 10 11.85 14.00 6.45
C MET A 10 11.61 14.60 7.84
N SER A 11 11.63 13.76 8.87
CA SER A 11 11.54 14.21 10.27
C SER A 11 12.88 14.81 10.67
N LEU A 12 12.87 16.10 11.00
CA LEU A 12 14.01 16.84 11.54
C LEU A 12 14.52 16.18 12.84
N LEU A 13 15.73 15.62 12.77
CA LEU A 13 16.53 15.21 13.92
C LEU A 13 16.91 16.44 14.74
N VAL A 14 16.25 16.65 15.87
CA VAL A 14 16.78 17.48 16.95
C VAL A 14 17.65 16.59 17.82
N SER A 15 18.96 16.79 17.70
CA SER A 15 19.97 16.14 18.54
C SER A 15 19.88 16.67 19.97
N LEU A 16 19.42 15.82 20.88
CA LEU A 16 19.68 15.97 22.31
C LEU A 16 20.59 14.82 22.75
N THR A 17 21.81 15.18 23.11
CA THR A 17 22.83 14.30 23.68
C THR A 17 22.35 13.76 25.03
N GLY A 18 22.25 12.43 25.15
CA GLY A 18 21.94 11.74 26.39
C GLY A 18 22.98 10.67 26.69
N CYS A 19 23.91 10.98 27.59
CA CYS A 19 24.79 10.01 28.23
C CYS A 19 24.02 9.40 29.42
N GLY A 20 23.87 8.07 29.47
CA GLY A 20 23.14 7.42 30.56
C GLY A 20 22.96 5.92 30.39
N SER A 21 23.95 5.16 30.85
CA SER A 21 23.95 3.70 30.92
C SER A 21 22.80 3.17 31.78
N SER A 22 21.91 2.35 31.20
CA SER A 22 21.19 1.33 31.95
C SER A 22 20.89 0.12 31.06
N LYS A 23 21.22 -1.07 31.56
CA LYS A 23 20.98 -2.35 30.91
C LYS A 23 19.48 -2.64 30.96
N THR A 24 18.80 -2.51 29.83
CA THR A 24 17.40 -2.95 29.70
C THR A 24 17.39 -4.35 29.10
N THR A 25 16.91 -5.30 29.91
CA THR A 25 16.65 -6.68 29.54
C THR A 25 15.65 -6.71 28.39
N SER A 26 16.09 -7.05 27.18
CA SER A 26 15.25 -7.17 26.00
C SER A 26 14.41 -8.46 26.07
N SER A 27 13.19 -8.38 26.60
CA SER A 27 12.19 -9.41 26.34
C SER A 27 11.71 -9.23 24.90
N SER A 28 12.14 -10.11 23.99
CA SER A 28 11.63 -10.16 22.62
C SER A 28 10.11 -10.32 22.64
N PRO A 29 9.33 -9.47 21.95
CA PRO A 29 7.91 -9.72 21.74
C PRO A 29 7.73 -11.10 21.11
N LYS A 30 6.78 -11.88 21.63
CA LYS A 30 6.40 -13.18 21.06
C LYS A 30 5.93 -12.92 19.62
N GLU A 31 6.58 -13.54 18.63
CA GLU A 31 6.24 -13.42 17.20
C GLU A 31 4.74 -13.67 17.00
N LYS A 32 4.02 -12.69 16.44
CA LYS A 32 2.56 -12.76 16.25
C LYS A 32 2.20 -13.31 14.89
N ILE A 33 2.94 -12.95 13.85
CA ILE A 33 2.79 -13.49 12.50
C ILE A 33 3.89 -14.51 12.23
N ASN A 34 3.52 -15.59 11.54
CA ASN A 34 4.47 -16.53 10.96
C ASN A 34 4.38 -16.44 9.44
N ILE A 35 5.47 -16.13 8.76
CA ILE A 35 5.56 -16.04 7.30
C ILE A 35 5.06 -17.32 6.60
N LYS A 36 5.19 -18.48 7.24
CA LYS A 36 4.70 -19.76 6.68
C LYS A 36 3.18 -19.85 6.59
N ASP A 37 2.46 -19.02 7.36
CA ASP A 37 1.01 -18.93 7.31
C ASP A 37 0.54 -17.99 6.19
N ILE A 38 1.45 -17.30 5.48
CA ILE A 38 1.15 -16.57 4.25
C ILE A 38 1.65 -17.41 3.08
N VAL A 39 0.73 -18.09 2.40
CA VAL A 39 1.05 -18.95 1.25
C VAL A 39 1.06 -18.07 0.02
N TRP A 40 2.16 -18.07 -0.73
CA TRP A 40 2.29 -17.27 -1.95
C TRP A 40 2.88 -18.10 -3.09
N ASN A 41 2.57 -17.69 -4.32
CA ASN A 41 3.11 -18.24 -5.55
C ASN A 41 3.43 -17.10 -6.52
N VAL A 42 4.45 -17.27 -7.36
CA VAL A 42 4.75 -16.34 -8.45
C VAL A 42 4.76 -17.11 -9.75
N ASP A 43 3.97 -16.66 -10.71
CA ASP A 43 3.86 -17.29 -12.03
C ASP A 43 3.62 -16.24 -13.13
N GLU A 44 3.59 -16.70 -14.38
CA GLU A 44 3.15 -15.87 -15.51
C GLU A 44 1.62 -15.83 -15.63
N GLY A 45 1.10 -14.66 -15.98
CA GLY A 45 -0.31 -14.42 -16.27
C GLY A 45 -0.50 -13.38 -17.36
N ILE A 46 -1.75 -13.11 -17.70
CA ILE A 46 -2.13 -12.06 -18.66
C ILE A 46 -3.04 -11.06 -17.95
N VAL A 47 -2.63 -9.79 -17.93
CA VAL A 47 -3.42 -8.67 -17.40
C VAL A 47 -3.50 -7.61 -18.50
N ASP A 48 -4.70 -7.11 -18.79
CA ASP A 48 -4.95 -6.11 -19.85
C ASP A 48 -4.36 -6.47 -21.23
N GLY A 49 -4.31 -7.77 -21.54
CA GLY A 49 -3.77 -8.29 -22.80
C GLY A 49 -2.24 -8.37 -22.85
N GLU A 50 -1.54 -8.01 -21.77
CA GLU A 50 -0.10 -8.11 -21.67
C GLU A 50 0.35 -9.26 -20.78
N ARG A 51 1.47 -9.91 -21.13
CA ARG A 51 2.10 -10.91 -20.27
C ARG A 51 2.75 -10.22 -19.08
N CYS A 52 2.41 -10.69 -17.88
CA CYS A 52 2.95 -10.21 -16.62
C CYS A 52 3.46 -11.36 -15.77
N VAL A 53 4.43 -11.09 -14.91
CA VAL A 53 4.79 -11.95 -13.78
C VAL A 53 4.00 -11.43 -12.58
N LEU A 54 3.27 -12.34 -11.94
CA LEU A 54 2.27 -12.01 -10.95
C LEU A 54 2.50 -12.84 -9.68
N LEU A 55 2.24 -12.23 -8.54
CA LEU A 55 2.23 -12.86 -7.24
C LEU A 55 0.78 -13.05 -6.78
N ASP A 56 0.46 -14.28 -6.38
CA ASP A 56 -0.76 -14.59 -5.64
C ASP A 56 -0.38 -14.85 -4.18
N TYR A 57 -1.19 -14.41 -3.22
CA TYR A 57 -1.01 -14.81 -1.83
C TYR A 57 -2.34 -15.09 -1.11
N THR A 58 -2.25 -15.92 -0.08
CA THR A 58 -3.37 -16.32 0.79
C THR A 58 -2.98 -16.11 2.25
N ASN A 59 -3.82 -15.40 2.98
CA ASN A 59 -3.62 -15.15 4.40
C ASN A 59 -4.20 -16.30 5.26
N ASN A 60 -3.36 -17.18 5.81
CA ASN A 60 -3.79 -18.19 6.80
C ASN A 60 -3.48 -17.80 8.24
N THR A 61 -2.98 -16.57 8.47
CA THR A 61 -2.71 -16.06 9.81
C THR A 61 -4.03 -15.87 10.60
N ASN A 62 -3.92 -15.62 11.90
CA ASN A 62 -5.08 -15.27 12.73
C ASN A 62 -5.46 -13.79 12.66
N TYR A 63 -4.74 -12.97 11.89
CA TYR A 63 -4.93 -11.52 11.83
C TYR A 63 -5.46 -11.11 10.46
N THR A 64 -6.10 -9.95 10.41
CA THR A 64 -6.39 -9.28 9.14
C THR A 64 -5.10 -8.62 8.66
N ILE A 65 -4.64 -9.00 7.48
CA ILE A 65 -3.50 -8.35 6.79
C ILE A 65 -4.04 -7.11 6.10
N THR A 66 -3.28 -6.01 6.15
CA THR A 66 -3.61 -4.72 5.51
C THR A 66 -2.53 -4.26 4.55
N GLY A 67 -1.49 -5.08 4.40
CA GLY A 67 -0.39 -4.82 3.50
C GLY A 67 0.55 -6.02 3.47
N PHE A 68 0.92 -6.46 2.28
CA PHE A 68 1.91 -7.51 2.08
C PHE A 68 2.83 -7.09 0.94
N GLU A 69 4.12 -6.98 1.25
CA GLU A 69 5.16 -6.74 0.26
C GLU A 69 6.19 -7.87 0.36
N LEU A 70 6.60 -8.39 -0.79
CA LEU A 70 7.67 -9.36 -0.90
C LEU A 70 8.72 -8.83 -1.87
N THR A 71 9.93 -8.60 -1.37
CA THR A 71 11.09 -8.23 -2.18
C THR A 71 11.88 -9.46 -2.58
N PHE A 72 12.53 -9.37 -3.72
CA PHE A 72 13.35 -10.42 -4.29
C PHE A 72 14.69 -9.84 -4.75
N LYS A 73 15.75 -10.62 -4.54
CA LYS A 73 17.10 -10.28 -4.98
C LYS A 73 17.71 -11.40 -5.81
N GLU A 74 18.73 -11.05 -6.58
CA GLU A 74 19.54 -12.00 -7.35
C GLU A 74 20.01 -13.20 -6.49
N LYS A 75 19.89 -14.41 -7.04
CA LYS A 75 20.54 -15.60 -6.50
C LYS A 75 22.06 -15.41 -6.53
N LYS A 76 22.77 -16.03 -5.57
CA LYS A 76 24.23 -15.91 -5.47
C LYS A 76 25.00 -16.58 -6.62
N ASN A 77 24.36 -17.51 -7.33
CA ASN A 77 24.98 -18.40 -8.30
C ASN A 77 24.47 -18.18 -9.72
N ILE A 78 23.98 -16.97 -10.04
CA ILE A 78 23.67 -16.57 -11.42
C ILE A 78 24.99 -16.49 -12.20
N THR A 79 25.01 -17.00 -13.41
CA THR A 79 26.17 -16.91 -14.31
C THR A 79 26.33 -15.49 -14.87
N GLU A 80 27.54 -15.11 -15.29
CA GLU A 80 27.77 -13.80 -15.93
C GLU A 80 26.94 -13.61 -17.22
N GLU A 81 26.70 -14.69 -17.95
CA GLU A 81 25.85 -14.70 -19.15
C GLU A 81 24.39 -14.41 -18.82
N GLU A 82 23.83 -15.08 -17.81
CA GLU A 82 22.47 -14.83 -17.33
C GLU A 82 22.33 -13.41 -16.78
N LYS A 83 23.32 -12.92 -16.03
CA LYS A 83 23.32 -11.57 -15.48
C LYS A 83 23.38 -10.50 -16.57
N SER A 84 24.25 -10.70 -17.56
CA SER A 84 24.37 -9.80 -18.71
C SER A 84 23.08 -9.75 -19.53
N LYS A 85 22.46 -10.92 -19.76
CA LYS A 85 21.17 -11.03 -20.45
C LYS A 85 20.05 -10.33 -19.68
N LEU A 86 19.91 -10.63 -18.39
CA LEU A 86 18.93 -9.98 -17.50
C LEU A 86 19.07 -8.46 -17.57
N TYR A 87 20.29 -7.93 -17.39
CA TYR A 87 20.52 -6.49 -17.47
C TYR A 87 20.13 -5.90 -18.83
N SER A 88 20.51 -6.55 -19.94
CA SER A 88 20.17 -6.05 -21.28
C SER A 88 18.66 -5.98 -21.51
N GLU A 89 17.91 -7.01 -21.12
CA GLU A 89 16.45 -7.07 -21.29
C GLU A 89 15.73 -6.08 -20.37
N VAL A 90 16.20 -5.91 -19.12
CA VAL A 90 15.65 -4.88 -18.21
C VAL A 90 15.98 -3.47 -18.71
N LYS A 91 17.17 -3.25 -19.26
CA LYS A 91 17.57 -1.97 -19.87
C LYS A 91 16.64 -1.58 -21.01
N GLU A 92 16.36 -2.51 -21.91
CA GLU A 92 15.48 -2.28 -23.07
C GLU A 92 14.03 -2.03 -22.64
N SER A 93 13.51 -2.83 -21.71
CA SER A 93 12.11 -2.75 -21.28
C SER A 93 11.81 -1.56 -20.37
N CYS A 94 12.78 -1.13 -19.56
CA CYS A 94 12.55 -0.14 -18.51
C CYS A 94 13.30 1.19 -18.73
N GLY A 95 14.08 1.29 -19.81
CA GLY A 95 14.88 2.48 -20.12
C GLY A 95 16.00 2.73 -19.11
N LEU A 96 16.62 1.68 -18.55
CA LEU A 96 17.77 1.87 -17.66
C LEU A 96 18.94 2.54 -18.39
N THR A 97 19.71 3.34 -17.66
CA THR A 97 20.95 3.93 -18.16
C THR A 97 22.15 3.02 -17.82
N ASP A 98 23.26 3.18 -18.55
CA ASP A 98 24.47 2.39 -18.35
C ASP A 98 25.15 2.59 -16.98
N GLU A 99 24.71 3.59 -16.21
CA GLU A 99 25.12 3.80 -14.82
C GLU A 99 24.81 2.59 -13.93
N TYR A 100 23.74 1.85 -14.24
CA TYR A 100 23.27 0.73 -13.41
C TYR A 100 23.79 -0.64 -13.88
N LYS A 101 24.71 -0.68 -14.85
CA LYS A 101 25.22 -1.94 -15.44
C LYS A 101 25.81 -2.93 -14.44
N ASN A 102 26.38 -2.43 -13.36
CA ASN A 102 27.01 -3.25 -12.32
C ASN A 102 26.16 -3.39 -11.06
N SER A 103 24.98 -2.75 -11.02
CA SER A 103 24.07 -2.83 -9.90
C SER A 103 23.31 -4.16 -9.92
N SER A 104 22.96 -4.67 -8.74
CA SER A 104 22.03 -5.79 -8.65
C SER A 104 20.63 -5.33 -9.04
N ILE A 105 19.91 -6.17 -9.77
CA ILE A 105 18.50 -5.97 -10.09
C ILE A 105 17.66 -6.61 -8.99
N SER A 106 16.80 -5.82 -8.35
CA SER A 106 15.77 -6.32 -7.44
C SER A 106 14.39 -6.31 -8.11
N MET A 107 13.50 -7.12 -7.54
CA MET A 107 12.08 -7.11 -7.86
C MET A 107 11.28 -7.01 -6.56
N TYR A 108 10.04 -6.57 -6.65
CA TYR A 108 9.10 -6.63 -5.55
C TYR A 108 7.68 -6.87 -6.07
N ALA A 109 6.81 -7.33 -5.19
CA ALA A 109 5.37 -7.28 -5.36
C ALA A 109 4.77 -6.72 -4.07
N ASP A 110 3.89 -5.73 -4.19
CA ASP A 110 3.25 -5.06 -3.06
C ASP A 110 1.74 -4.98 -3.22
N SER A 111 1.02 -5.18 -2.13
CA SER A 111 -0.43 -5.08 -2.07
C SER A 111 -0.85 -4.40 -0.79
N ASN A 112 -1.71 -3.39 -0.88
CA ASN A 112 -2.35 -2.74 0.29
C ASN A 112 -3.80 -3.22 0.51
N GLN A 113 -4.19 -4.31 -0.14
CA GLN A 113 -5.53 -4.87 0.07
C GLN A 113 -5.69 -5.38 1.51
N VAL A 114 -6.91 -5.22 2.04
CA VAL A 114 -7.28 -5.77 3.35
C VAL A 114 -7.72 -7.23 3.15
N VAL A 115 -6.97 -8.16 3.74
CA VAL A 115 -7.14 -9.61 3.53
C VAL A 115 -7.44 -10.27 4.87
N ASN A 116 -8.66 -10.76 5.03
CA ASN A 116 -9.06 -11.52 6.21
C ASN A 116 -8.46 -12.94 6.17
N LYS A 117 -8.58 -13.64 7.29
CA LYS A 117 -8.15 -15.04 7.39
C LYS A 117 -8.88 -15.90 6.35
N LYS A 118 -8.11 -16.71 5.61
CA LYS A 118 -8.51 -17.59 4.49
C LYS A 118 -8.91 -16.87 3.20
N GLU A 119 -8.74 -15.55 3.12
CA GLU A 119 -8.88 -14.83 1.85
C GLU A 119 -7.55 -14.83 1.07
N SER A 120 -7.67 -14.64 -0.24
CA SER A 120 -6.55 -14.61 -1.18
C SER A 120 -6.61 -13.34 -2.01
N VAL A 121 -5.43 -12.85 -2.40
CA VAL A 121 -5.27 -11.77 -3.36
C VAL A 121 -4.52 -12.34 -4.57
N PRO A 122 -5.17 -12.41 -5.74
CA PRO A 122 -4.52 -12.83 -6.97
C PRO A 122 -3.89 -11.65 -7.71
N ASN A 123 -3.02 -11.95 -8.66
CA ASN A 123 -2.56 -11.03 -9.70
C ASN A 123 -1.85 -9.77 -9.20
N VAL A 124 -1.13 -9.83 -8.08
CA VAL A 124 -0.28 -8.72 -7.62
C VAL A 124 0.89 -8.58 -8.59
N HIS A 125 1.08 -7.43 -9.20
CA HIS A 125 2.15 -7.22 -10.19
C HIS A 125 3.53 -7.34 -9.54
N CYS A 126 4.40 -8.17 -10.12
CA CYS A 126 5.83 -8.09 -9.84
C CYS A 126 6.43 -6.94 -10.64
N CYS A 127 7.18 -6.07 -9.96
CA CYS A 127 7.84 -4.90 -10.51
C CYS A 127 9.34 -4.98 -10.30
N TYR A 128 10.11 -4.36 -11.19
CA TYR A 128 11.48 -3.95 -10.91
C TYR A 128 11.49 -2.71 -10.00
N ASP A 129 12.62 -2.40 -9.35
CA ASP A 129 12.76 -1.24 -8.44
C ASP A 129 12.40 0.12 -9.06
N ASN A 130 12.45 0.23 -10.39
CA ASN A 130 12.06 1.43 -11.14
C ASN A 130 10.58 1.43 -11.57
N TYR A 131 9.74 0.60 -10.93
CA TYR A 131 8.28 0.54 -11.10
C TYR A 131 7.78 -0.06 -12.42
N TYR A 132 8.64 -0.69 -13.21
CA TYR A 132 8.22 -1.37 -14.44
C TYR A 132 7.80 -2.81 -14.14
N TYR A 133 6.71 -3.25 -14.76
CA TYR A 133 6.24 -4.62 -14.64
C TYR A 133 7.23 -5.63 -15.22
N VAL A 134 7.46 -6.70 -14.48
CA VAL A 134 8.24 -7.85 -14.92
C VAL A 134 7.39 -8.63 -15.91
N LYS A 135 7.79 -8.68 -17.19
CA LYS A 135 7.05 -9.41 -18.24
C LYS A 135 7.62 -10.78 -18.59
N ASN A 136 8.84 -11.08 -18.13
CA ASN A 136 9.56 -12.32 -18.42
C ASN A 136 9.77 -13.13 -17.14
N ILE A 137 9.05 -14.25 -17.00
CA ILE A 137 9.15 -15.15 -15.84
C ILE A 137 10.57 -15.69 -15.62
N ASN A 138 11.40 -15.76 -16.66
CA ASN A 138 12.79 -16.19 -16.50
C ASN A 138 13.62 -15.19 -15.71
N HIS A 139 13.24 -13.91 -15.68
CA HIS A 139 13.87 -12.93 -14.79
C HIS A 139 13.60 -13.29 -13.33
N TYR A 140 12.35 -13.59 -12.97
CA TYR A 140 12.00 -14.06 -11.63
C TYR A 140 12.73 -15.36 -11.25
N LYS A 141 12.94 -16.30 -12.19
CA LYS A 141 13.69 -17.54 -11.92
C LYS A 141 15.14 -17.31 -11.49
N LEU A 142 15.73 -16.14 -11.79
CA LEU A 142 17.06 -15.76 -11.32
C LEU A 142 17.03 -15.15 -9.90
N MET A 143 15.85 -14.88 -9.36
CA MET A 143 15.66 -14.24 -8.07
C MET A 143 15.32 -15.22 -6.95
N LYS A 144 15.50 -14.77 -5.71
CA LYS A 144 15.04 -15.43 -4.49
C LYS A 144 14.40 -14.40 -3.56
N PRO A 145 13.45 -14.80 -2.70
CA PRO A 145 12.89 -13.93 -1.67
C PRO A 145 13.98 -13.31 -0.80
N ASP A 146 13.81 -12.04 -0.46
CA ASP A 146 14.71 -11.29 0.42
C ASP A 146 14.04 -10.88 1.73
N ILE A 147 13.11 -9.93 1.68
CA ILE A 147 12.37 -9.43 2.84
C ILE A 147 10.86 -9.52 2.54
N ALA A 148 10.10 -10.04 3.50
CA ALA A 148 8.65 -9.82 3.54
C ALA A 148 8.32 -8.70 4.52
N THR A 149 7.52 -7.72 4.10
CA THR A 149 6.93 -6.70 4.97
C THR A 149 5.45 -7.00 5.12
N ILE A 150 4.99 -7.21 6.35
CA ILE A 150 3.62 -7.64 6.66
C ILE A 150 2.98 -6.60 7.57
N LYS A 151 1.89 -5.99 7.12
CA LYS A 151 1.06 -5.09 7.92
C LYS A 151 -0.19 -5.83 8.39
N TYR A 152 -0.51 -5.76 9.68
CA TYR A 152 -1.67 -6.45 10.25
C TYR A 152 -2.35 -5.67 11.36
N ILE A 153 -3.67 -5.89 11.51
CA ILE A 153 -4.47 -5.24 12.55
C ILE A 153 -4.48 -6.09 13.82
N ASP A 154 -4.16 -5.46 14.94
CA ASP A 154 -4.42 -5.98 16.29
C ASP A 154 -4.82 -4.84 17.24
N ASN A 155 -5.90 -5.01 18.01
CA ASN A 155 -6.41 -4.01 18.96
C ASN A 155 -6.51 -2.56 18.40
N ASN A 156 -7.13 -2.40 17.23
CA ASN A 156 -7.27 -1.10 16.52
C ASN A 156 -5.93 -0.42 16.15
N LYS A 157 -4.84 -1.18 16.06
CA LYS A 157 -3.55 -0.70 15.56
C LYS A 157 -3.10 -1.54 14.38
N VAL A 158 -2.48 -0.88 13.41
CA VAL A 158 -1.72 -1.52 12.33
C VAL A 158 -0.27 -1.63 12.80
N TYR A 159 0.20 -2.88 12.86
CA TYR A 159 1.59 -3.23 13.13
C TYR A 159 2.29 -3.55 11.81
N THR A 160 3.58 -3.21 11.71
CA THR A 160 4.45 -3.61 10.60
C THR A 160 5.50 -4.58 11.12
N GLU A 161 5.53 -5.79 10.57
CA GLU A 161 6.50 -6.83 10.91
C GLU A 161 7.28 -7.24 9.65
N TYR A 162 8.59 -7.34 9.79
CA TYR A 162 9.49 -7.73 8.71
C TYR A 162 10.01 -9.15 8.96
N TYR A 163 10.10 -9.95 7.90
CA TYR A 163 10.77 -11.23 7.92
C TYR A 163 11.92 -11.24 6.91
N ASP A 164 13.15 -11.43 7.41
CA ASP A 164 14.35 -11.58 6.59
C ASP A 164 14.55 -13.07 6.25
N PHE A 165 14.41 -13.43 4.97
CA PHE A 165 14.58 -14.80 4.50
C PHE A 165 16.03 -15.31 4.61
N SER A 166 17.01 -14.41 4.50
CA SER A 166 18.43 -14.75 4.60
C SER A 166 18.82 -15.03 6.05
N ALA A 167 18.40 -14.18 6.98
CA ALA A 167 18.68 -14.33 8.41
C ALA A 167 17.72 -15.29 9.13
N LYS A 168 16.54 -15.56 8.54
CA LYS A 168 15.42 -16.29 9.16
C LYS A 168 14.99 -15.65 10.48
N LYS A 169 14.82 -14.33 10.46
CA LYS A 169 14.54 -13.53 11.66
C LYS A 169 13.42 -12.55 11.40
N TYR A 170 12.64 -12.29 12.46
CA TYR A 170 11.65 -11.23 12.48
C TYR A 170 12.20 -9.96 13.12
N SER A 171 11.67 -8.83 12.69
CA SER A 171 11.78 -7.55 13.38
C SER A 171 10.46 -6.82 13.30
N LEU A 172 9.98 -6.32 14.43
CA LEU A 172 8.76 -5.52 14.52
C LEU A 172 9.14 -4.03 14.46
N ASP A 173 8.42 -3.26 13.65
CA ASP A 173 8.54 -1.80 13.67
C ASP A 173 8.13 -1.27 15.06
N LYS A 174 8.83 -0.23 15.52
CA LYS A 174 8.52 0.43 16.79
C LYS A 174 7.25 1.26 16.68
N GLU A 175 7.01 1.81 15.51
CA GLU A 175 5.86 2.66 15.25
C GLU A 175 4.66 1.82 14.85
N THR A 176 3.49 2.25 15.33
CA THR A 176 2.21 1.64 14.99
C THR A 176 1.27 2.74 14.57
N GLN A 177 0.34 2.40 13.67
CA GLN A 177 -0.67 3.36 13.22
C GLN A 177 -2.02 2.99 13.82
N ILE A 178 -2.84 3.99 14.16
CA ILE A 178 -4.24 3.72 14.52
C ILE A 178 -4.94 3.19 13.27
N ALA A 179 -5.59 2.04 13.36
CA ALA A 179 -6.21 1.39 12.22
C ALA A 179 -7.39 2.20 11.69
N ASN A 180 -8.32 2.60 12.56
CA ASN A 180 -9.47 3.42 12.18
C ASN A 180 -9.35 4.82 12.76
N GLN A 181 -8.89 5.76 11.92
CA GLN A 181 -8.78 7.17 12.24
C GLN A 181 -10.03 7.92 11.78
N TRP A 182 -10.41 8.97 12.51
CA TRP A 182 -11.46 9.87 12.08
C TRP A 182 -11.15 11.31 12.47
N SER A 183 -11.68 12.24 11.67
CA SER A 183 -11.50 13.68 11.89
C SER A 183 -11.96 14.11 13.27
N LYS A 184 -11.24 15.10 13.82
CA LYS A 184 -11.61 15.80 15.07
C LYS A 184 -12.22 17.18 14.81
N THR A 185 -12.38 17.57 13.55
CA THR A 185 -12.96 18.85 13.13
C THR A 185 -14.43 18.69 12.77
N GLU A 186 -15.15 19.81 12.66
CA GLU A 186 -16.57 19.80 12.26
C GLU A 186 -16.79 19.24 10.84
N LEU A 187 -15.75 19.21 10.00
CA LEU A 187 -15.84 18.62 8.66
C LEU A 187 -16.07 17.11 8.71
N GLY A 188 -15.59 16.43 9.75
CA GLY A 188 -15.81 15.00 9.97
C GLY A 188 -17.28 14.61 10.15
N ASP A 189 -18.13 15.54 10.58
CA ASP A 189 -19.57 15.32 10.75
C ASP A 189 -20.36 15.62 9.46
N LYS A 190 -19.75 16.34 8.51
CA LYS A 190 -20.39 16.77 7.25
C LYS A 190 -20.22 15.76 6.12
N ILE A 191 -19.23 14.86 6.21
CA ILE A 191 -18.99 13.80 5.23
C ILE A 191 -19.47 12.43 5.79
N PRO A 192 -20.00 11.51 4.95
CA PRO A 192 -20.32 10.17 5.42
C PRO A 192 -19.11 9.41 5.96
N LYS A 193 -19.33 8.53 6.94
CA LYS A 193 -18.35 7.54 7.38
C LYS A 193 -18.44 6.29 6.52
N THR A 194 -17.31 5.64 6.27
CA THR A 194 -17.28 4.29 5.69
C THR A 194 -17.34 3.22 6.79
N ASN A 195 -17.62 1.98 6.42
CA ASN A 195 -17.52 0.81 7.31
C ASN A 195 -16.15 0.12 7.25
N ALA A 196 -15.12 0.79 6.72
CA ALA A 196 -13.78 0.23 6.58
C ALA A 196 -13.14 -0.07 7.94
N LYS A 197 -12.36 -1.16 7.98
CA LYS A 197 -11.55 -1.50 9.17
C LYS A 197 -10.33 -0.61 9.31
N VAL A 198 -9.81 -0.13 8.19
CA VAL A 198 -8.65 0.76 8.12
C VAL A 198 -9.04 2.07 7.46
N VAL A 199 -8.85 3.17 8.18
CA VAL A 199 -9.05 4.54 7.69
C VAL A 199 -7.84 5.36 8.09
N GLU A 200 -7.18 5.94 7.09
CA GLU A 200 -6.01 6.81 7.23
C GLU A 200 -6.43 8.25 6.91
N ILE A 201 -6.11 9.19 7.80
CA ILE A 201 -6.29 10.62 7.52
C ILE A 201 -5.12 11.11 6.67
N ILE A 202 -5.43 11.65 5.48
CA ILE A 202 -4.46 12.31 4.60
C ILE A 202 -4.30 13.78 4.99
N ARG A 203 -5.42 14.45 5.32
CA ARG A 203 -5.46 15.84 5.78
C ARG A 203 -6.68 16.05 6.68
N ASP A 204 -6.52 16.78 7.78
CA ASP A 204 -7.62 17.17 8.68
C ASP A 204 -7.32 18.56 9.25
N ASP A 205 -7.94 19.57 8.64
CA ASP A 205 -7.88 20.96 9.08
C ASP A 205 -9.27 21.63 8.97
N GLN A 206 -9.34 22.94 9.20
CA GLN A 206 -10.61 23.66 9.26
C GLN A 206 -11.30 23.86 7.90
N ILE A 207 -10.58 23.64 6.80
CA ILE A 207 -11.08 23.86 5.44
C ILE A 207 -11.07 22.60 4.58
N ASN A 208 -10.29 21.58 4.95
CA ASN A 208 -10.22 20.31 4.25
C ASN A 208 -10.13 19.13 5.24
N PHE A 209 -10.95 18.11 4.99
CA PHE A 209 -10.78 16.79 5.57
C PHE A 209 -10.73 15.75 4.45
N THR A 210 -9.65 14.97 4.39
CA THR A 210 -9.44 13.92 3.38
C THR A 210 -8.93 12.64 4.05
N PHE A 211 -9.51 11.51 3.70
CA PHE A 211 -9.14 10.20 4.20
C PHE A 211 -9.04 9.15 3.09
N LYS A 212 -8.29 8.08 3.34
CA LYS A 212 -8.29 6.84 2.55
C LYS A 212 -8.80 5.69 3.41
N ALA A 213 -9.80 4.97 2.92
CA ALA A 213 -10.45 3.85 3.58
C ALA A 213 -10.24 2.57 2.78
N TYR A 214 -9.64 1.54 3.38
CA TYR A 214 -9.23 0.31 2.70
C TYR A 214 -10.18 -0.87 2.96
N GLY A 215 -10.17 -1.85 2.06
CA GLY A 215 -10.99 -3.06 2.18
C GLY A 215 -12.45 -2.83 1.82
N LEU A 216 -12.70 -1.95 0.84
CA LEU A 216 -14.02 -1.62 0.34
C LEU A 216 -14.12 -2.07 -1.12
N SER A 217 -15.24 -2.69 -1.48
CA SER A 217 -15.57 -3.06 -2.86
C SER A 217 -16.15 -1.87 -3.65
N ARG A 218 -16.23 -2.02 -4.98
CA ARG A 218 -16.92 -1.05 -5.84
C ARG A 218 -18.38 -0.84 -5.43
N ASP A 219 -19.08 -1.89 -5.01
CA ASP A 219 -20.45 -1.77 -4.53
C ASP A 219 -20.54 -0.93 -3.23
N GLN A 220 -19.56 -1.06 -2.34
CA GLN A 220 -19.48 -0.21 -1.15
C GLN A 220 -19.13 1.23 -1.49
N PHE A 221 -18.35 1.48 -2.55
CA PHE A 221 -18.15 2.82 -3.08
C PHE A 221 -19.44 3.41 -3.64
N ASN A 222 -20.20 2.66 -4.44
CA ASN A 222 -21.49 3.09 -4.96
C ASN A 222 -22.47 3.44 -3.80
N ALA A 223 -22.52 2.59 -2.77
CA ALA A 223 -23.33 2.86 -1.57
C ALA A 223 -22.87 4.11 -0.80
N TYR A 224 -21.56 4.38 -0.76
CA TYR A 224 -21.01 5.61 -0.18
C TYR A 224 -21.44 6.86 -0.97
N VAL A 225 -21.45 6.79 -2.30
CA VAL A 225 -21.95 7.85 -3.18
C VAL A 225 -23.43 8.13 -2.92
N GLU A 226 -24.27 7.09 -2.87
CA GLU A 226 -25.69 7.25 -2.53
C GLU A 226 -25.91 7.94 -1.18
N GLU A 227 -25.08 7.63 -0.18
CA GLU A 227 -25.16 8.29 1.14
C GLU A 227 -24.74 9.77 1.06
N CYS A 228 -23.77 10.11 0.21
CA CYS A 228 -23.43 11.51 -0.05
C CYS A 228 -24.62 12.27 -0.67
N GLU A 229 -25.28 11.68 -1.66
CA GLU A 229 -26.45 12.28 -2.30
C GLU A 229 -27.62 12.45 -1.32
N LYS A 230 -27.89 11.45 -0.46
CA LYS A 230 -28.92 11.52 0.59
C LYS A 230 -28.66 12.65 1.59
N ARG A 231 -27.39 13.00 1.83
CA ARG A 231 -26.97 14.14 2.66
C ARG A 231 -27.02 15.49 1.95
N GLY A 232 -27.49 15.53 0.70
CA GLY A 232 -27.67 16.77 -0.07
C GLY A 232 -26.46 17.21 -0.88
N TYR A 233 -25.48 16.33 -1.09
CA TYR A 233 -24.39 16.55 -2.04
C TYR A 233 -24.84 16.09 -3.43
N ASN A 234 -25.63 16.90 -4.12
CA ASN A 234 -26.18 16.57 -5.44
C ASN A 234 -26.22 17.76 -6.40
N VAL A 235 -25.53 18.86 -6.05
CA VAL A 235 -25.37 20.05 -6.88
C VAL A 235 -24.08 19.93 -7.68
N ASP A 236 -24.10 20.29 -8.97
CA ASP A 236 -22.96 20.17 -9.89
C ASP A 236 -22.31 18.77 -9.88
N LEU A 237 -23.16 17.74 -9.82
CA LEU A 237 -22.73 16.36 -9.69
C LEU A 237 -21.94 15.90 -10.92
N SER A 238 -20.77 15.32 -10.65
CA SER A 238 -19.94 14.62 -11.62
C SER A 238 -19.69 13.20 -11.13
N TYR A 239 -20.02 12.23 -11.97
CA TYR A 239 -19.78 10.81 -11.71
C TYR A 239 -19.24 10.13 -12.96
N VAL A 240 -17.98 9.68 -12.91
CA VAL A 240 -17.30 9.05 -14.03
C VAL A 240 -16.40 7.95 -13.49
N ASP A 241 -16.72 6.69 -13.81
CA ASP A 241 -15.92 5.50 -13.51
C ASP A 241 -15.11 5.52 -12.20
N GLY A 242 -15.79 5.29 -11.07
CA GLY A 242 -15.13 5.25 -9.76
C GLY A 242 -14.76 6.62 -9.21
N PHE A 243 -15.05 7.72 -9.93
CA PHE A 243 -14.94 9.08 -9.41
C PHE A 243 -16.31 9.70 -9.18
N TYR A 244 -16.44 10.41 -8.05
CA TYR A 244 -17.61 11.17 -7.64
C TYR A 244 -17.20 12.56 -7.14
N SER A 245 -17.91 13.60 -7.55
CA SER A 245 -17.79 14.94 -6.97
C SER A 245 -19.13 15.65 -6.99
N ALA A 246 -19.52 16.26 -5.88
CA ALA A 246 -20.73 17.09 -5.81
C ALA A 246 -20.65 18.14 -4.71
N ASN A 247 -21.40 19.21 -4.90
CA ASN A 247 -21.57 20.30 -3.94
C ASN A 247 -22.84 20.09 -3.10
N SER A 248 -22.82 20.58 -1.87
CA SER A 248 -24.04 20.86 -1.10
C SER A 248 -24.56 22.27 -1.41
N LYS A 249 -25.83 22.55 -1.05
CA LYS A 249 -26.41 23.91 -1.17
C LYS A 249 -25.67 24.97 -0.36
N GLU A 250 -24.93 24.56 0.66
CA GLU A 250 -24.16 25.43 1.55
C GLU A 250 -22.73 25.69 1.02
N GLY A 251 -22.38 25.10 -0.14
CA GLY A 251 -21.09 25.31 -0.80
C GLY A 251 -19.97 24.37 -0.34
N TYR A 252 -20.26 23.33 0.44
CA TYR A 252 -19.29 22.27 0.72
C TYR A 252 -19.15 21.37 -0.51
N ASN A 253 -17.93 20.92 -0.80
CA ASN A 253 -17.67 20.02 -1.93
C ASN A 253 -17.12 18.70 -1.43
N ILE A 254 -17.76 17.58 -1.78
CA ILE A 254 -17.22 16.23 -1.59
C ILE A 254 -16.58 15.77 -2.89
N LYS A 255 -15.41 15.14 -2.78
CA LYS A 255 -14.80 14.32 -3.83
C LYS A 255 -14.52 12.93 -3.29
N ALA A 256 -14.80 11.90 -4.07
CA ALA A 256 -14.49 10.52 -3.74
C ALA A 256 -13.96 9.79 -4.97
N MET A 257 -12.99 8.92 -4.78
CA MET A 257 -12.37 8.11 -5.83
C MET A 257 -12.17 6.69 -5.31
N TYR A 258 -12.54 5.71 -6.14
CA TYR A 258 -12.32 4.30 -5.90
C TYR A 258 -11.04 3.82 -6.60
N ASP A 259 -10.23 3.08 -5.87
CA ASP A 259 -9.02 2.42 -6.36
C ASP A 259 -9.27 0.91 -6.40
N GLU A 260 -9.31 0.35 -7.62
CA GLU A 260 -9.54 -1.08 -7.87
C GLU A 260 -8.39 -1.95 -7.35
N ASP A 261 -7.14 -1.51 -7.50
CA ASP A 261 -5.98 -2.31 -7.16
C ASP A 261 -5.86 -2.50 -5.64
N ASP A 262 -6.13 -1.42 -4.89
CA ASP A 262 -6.07 -1.40 -3.43
C ASP A 262 -7.40 -1.76 -2.75
N HIS A 263 -8.51 -1.90 -3.50
CA HIS A 263 -9.87 -1.98 -2.96
C HIS A 263 -10.13 -0.91 -1.89
N SER A 264 -9.99 0.35 -2.30
CA SER A 264 -10.03 1.47 -1.36
C SER A 264 -10.80 2.67 -1.89
N ILE A 265 -11.33 3.48 -0.97
CA ILE A 265 -11.97 4.76 -1.27
C ILE A 265 -11.09 5.86 -0.70
N THR A 266 -10.67 6.80 -1.55
CA THR A 266 -10.15 8.09 -1.11
C THR A 266 -11.27 9.10 -1.20
N ALA A 267 -11.66 9.70 -0.08
CA ALA A 267 -12.70 10.72 -0.07
C ALA A 267 -12.31 11.93 0.77
N GLY A 268 -12.81 13.10 0.39
CA GLY A 268 -12.58 14.32 1.13
C GLY A 268 -13.69 15.34 0.93
N ILE A 269 -13.77 16.25 1.89
CA ILE A 269 -14.69 17.37 1.92
C ILE A 269 -13.90 18.69 2.03
N ASN A 270 -14.26 19.65 1.19
CA ASN A 270 -13.77 21.02 1.26
C ASN A 270 -14.86 21.94 1.81
N SER A 271 -14.48 22.81 2.73
CA SER A 271 -15.29 23.92 3.19
C SER A 271 -15.44 24.97 2.09
N PRO A 272 -16.58 25.67 2.00
CA PRO A 272 -16.73 26.81 1.07
C PRO A 272 -15.66 27.90 1.29
N LYS A 273 -15.05 27.96 2.49
CA LYS A 273 -13.94 28.87 2.80
C LYS A 273 -12.66 28.56 2.02
N ALA A 274 -12.47 27.33 1.54
CA ALA A 274 -11.28 26.93 0.81
C ALA A 274 -11.11 27.66 -0.54
N ASN A 275 -12.17 28.24 -1.10
CA ASN A 275 -12.11 29.02 -2.34
C ASN A 275 -11.57 30.45 -2.15
N TYR A 276 -11.27 30.84 -0.91
CA TYR A 276 -10.85 32.20 -0.53
C TYR A 276 -9.43 32.26 0.04
N GLU A 277 -8.69 31.14 0.02
CA GLU A 277 -7.28 31.01 0.42
C GLU A 277 -6.42 30.53 -0.76
#